data_AF-A0A6G2U1J0-F1
#
_entry.id   AF-A0A6G2U1J0-F1
#
_cell.length_a   1.000
_cell.length_b   1.000
_cell.length_c   1.000
_cell.angle_alpha   90.00
_cell.angle_beta   90.00
_cell.angle_gamma   90.00
#
_symmetry.space_group_name_H-M   'P 1'
#
loop_
_entity.id
_entity.type
_entity.pdbx_description
1 polymer ?
#
loop_
_entity_poly.entity_id
_entity_poly.type
_entity_poly.pdbx_seq_one_letter_code
_entity_poly.pdbx_strand_id
1 'polypeptide(L)'
;NLTATFSKGLVDAQIFVIDVAGGDDIPRKGGPGVTTADLLIVNKTDLAPYVGVDLEGMARDAKAQRGALPVVFTNVKSEGGVTPVVAWVRARLADWAVSVAA
;
A
#
# COMPACT_ATOMS: atom_id res chain seq x y z
N ASN A 1 14.29 4.88 -8.69
CA ASN A 1 12.89 5.10 -8.27
C ASN A 1 12.84 6.36 -7.42
N LEU A 2 12.42 7.49 -7.99
CA LEU A 2 12.16 8.71 -7.22
C LEU A 2 10.78 8.55 -6.58
N THR A 3 10.71 8.66 -5.26
CA THR A 3 9.43 8.62 -4.53
C THR A 3 8.97 10.06 -4.31
N ALA A 4 7.78 10.40 -4.80
CA ALA A 4 7.11 11.65 -4.46
C ALA A 4 6.06 11.38 -3.36
N THR A 5 6.06 12.19 -2.32
CA THR A 5 5.05 12.18 -1.26
C THR A 5 4.40 13.53 -1.17
N PHE A 6 3.12 13.57 -0.82
CA PHE A 6 2.42 14.83 -0.57
C PHE A 6 2.73 15.34 0.84
N SER A 7 2.70 16.65 1.01
CA SER A 7 2.69 17.25 2.35
C SER A 7 1.43 16.81 3.08
N LYS A 8 1.56 16.44 4.37
CA LYS A 8 0.41 16.16 5.24
C LYS A 8 -0.47 17.39 5.48
N GLY A 9 -0.01 18.59 5.14
CA GLY A 9 -0.86 19.80 5.10
C GLY A 9 -1.74 19.90 3.86
N LEU A 10 -1.54 19.05 2.85
CA LEU A 10 -2.34 19.00 1.61
C LEU A 10 -3.29 17.79 1.57
N VAL A 11 -2.90 16.68 2.18
CA VAL A 11 -3.67 15.43 2.13
C VAL A 11 -3.93 14.88 3.52
N ASP A 12 -5.17 14.45 3.77
CA ASP A 12 -5.57 13.81 5.03
C ASP A 12 -5.02 12.37 5.14
N ALA A 13 -4.91 11.68 4.00
CA ALA A 13 -4.43 10.31 3.91
C ALA A 13 -3.65 10.08 2.60
N GLN A 14 -2.61 9.25 2.66
CA GLN A 14 -1.73 8.92 1.55
C GLN A 14 -1.70 7.40 1.32
N ILE A 15 -2.01 6.98 0.10
CA ILE A 15 -1.83 5.61 -0.38
C ILE A 15 -0.57 5.56 -1.24
N PHE A 16 0.34 4.62 -0.95
CA PHE A 16 1.47 4.33 -1.83
C PHE A 16 1.29 2.98 -2.50
N VAL A 17 1.47 2.94 -3.82
CA VAL A 17 1.23 1.75 -4.63
C VAL A 17 2.53 1.31 -5.27
N ILE A 18 2.90 0.06 -5.01
CA ILE A 18 3.98 -0.65 -5.71
C ILE A 18 3.36 -1.85 -6.41
N ASP A 19 4.12 -2.51 -7.29
CA ASP A 19 3.65 -3.72 -7.94
C ASP A 19 4.74 -4.79 -8.05
N VAL A 20 4.31 -6.04 -8.07
CA VAL A 20 5.17 -7.23 -8.07
C VAL A 20 6.10 -7.27 -9.29
N ALA A 21 5.69 -6.75 -10.45
CA ALA A 21 6.55 -6.74 -11.63
C ALA A 21 7.72 -5.74 -11.51
N GLY A 22 7.69 -4.84 -10.53
CA GLY A 22 8.81 -3.96 -10.19
C GLY A 22 9.93 -4.63 -9.39
N GLY A 23 9.76 -5.91 -9.02
CA GLY A 23 10.69 -6.66 -8.18
C GLY A 23 10.30 -6.71 -6.70
N ASP A 24 10.88 -7.65 -5.96
CA ASP A 24 10.57 -7.91 -4.54
C ASP A 24 11.31 -7.01 -3.55
N ASP A 25 12.28 -6.22 -4.02
CA ASP A 25 13.19 -5.47 -3.15
C ASP A 25 12.67 -4.08 -2.74
N ILE A 26 11.57 -3.61 -3.35
CA ILE A 26 11.00 -2.29 -3.07
C ILE A 26 10.60 -2.15 -1.60
N PRO A 27 9.87 -3.10 -0.97
CA PRO A 27 9.60 -3.04 0.47
C PRO A 27 10.89 -2.95 1.29
N ARG A 28 11.91 -3.77 0.99
CA ARG A 28 13.19 -3.78 1.70
C ARG A 28 13.98 -2.47 1.59
N LYS A 29 13.89 -1.78 0.44
CA LYS A 29 14.54 -0.47 0.21
C LYS A 29 13.92 0.66 1.04
N GLY A 30 12.67 0.51 1.48
CA GLY A 30 11.99 1.52 2.28
C GLY A 30 11.74 2.82 1.51
N GLY A 31 12.02 3.96 2.17
CA GLY A 31 11.69 5.30 1.68
C GLY A 31 10.29 5.76 2.09
N PRO A 32 9.98 7.07 2.00
CA PRO A 32 8.81 7.64 2.66
C PRO A 32 7.47 7.07 2.17
N GLY A 33 7.35 6.68 0.89
CA GLY A 33 6.16 5.95 0.40
C GLY A 33 5.97 4.59 1.09
N VAL A 34 7.05 3.89 1.40
CA VAL A 34 7.03 2.57 2.04
C VAL A 34 7.07 2.67 3.57
N THR A 35 7.55 3.74 4.18
CA THR A 35 7.65 3.79 5.64
C THR A 35 6.54 4.61 6.28
N THR A 36 5.98 5.61 5.57
CA THR A 36 5.06 6.58 6.19
C THR A 36 3.70 6.73 5.52
N ALA A 37 3.46 6.11 4.35
CA ALA A 37 2.12 6.12 3.76
C ALA A 37 1.12 5.38 4.67
N ASP A 38 -0.09 5.93 4.77
CA ASP A 38 -1.16 5.42 5.64
C ASP A 38 -1.71 4.06 5.15
N LEU A 39 -1.51 3.75 3.86
CA LEU A 39 -1.71 2.43 3.29
C LEU A 39 -0.64 2.13 2.23
N LEU A 40 -0.04 0.94 2.29
CA LEU A 40 0.68 0.37 1.16
C LEU A 40 -0.18 -0.61 0.38
N ILE A 41 -0.13 -0.50 -0.94
CA ILE A 41 -0.68 -1.50 -1.84
C ILE A 41 0.48 -2.16 -2.59
N VAL A 42 0.54 -3.49 -2.54
CA VAL A 42 1.37 -4.33 -3.40
C VAL A 42 0.45 -4.98 -4.43
N ASN A 43 0.39 -4.38 -5.62
CA ASN A 43 -0.52 -4.81 -6.68
C ASN A 43 0.11 -5.84 -7.63
N LYS A 44 -0.71 -6.45 -8.48
CA LYS A 44 -0.34 -7.42 -9.52
C LYS A 44 0.25 -8.71 -8.93
N THR A 45 -0.32 -9.20 -7.82
CA THR A 45 0.15 -10.42 -7.15
C THR A 45 0.12 -11.67 -8.04
N ASP A 46 -0.74 -11.67 -9.06
CA ASP A 46 -0.81 -12.70 -10.09
C ASP A 46 0.48 -12.82 -10.91
N LEU A 47 1.31 -11.78 -10.95
CA LEU A 47 2.53 -11.80 -11.75
C LEU A 47 3.72 -12.50 -11.06
N ALA A 48 3.62 -12.78 -9.76
CA ALA A 48 4.73 -13.33 -8.96
C ALA A 48 5.41 -14.57 -9.59
N PRO A 49 4.68 -15.57 -10.11
CA PRO A 49 5.30 -16.76 -10.72
C PRO A 49 6.10 -16.47 -11.99
N TYR A 50 5.82 -15.37 -12.69
CA TYR A 50 6.45 -15.03 -13.96
C TYR A 50 7.70 -14.15 -13.79
N VAL A 51 7.85 -13.52 -12.63
CA VAL A 51 8.98 -12.62 -12.33
C VAL A 51 9.85 -13.12 -11.17
N GLY A 52 9.59 -14.32 -10.64
CA GLY A 52 10.39 -14.95 -9.60
C GLY A 52 10.31 -14.23 -8.25
N VAL A 53 9.17 -13.63 -7.92
CA VAL A 53 8.98 -12.85 -6.69
C VAL A 53 8.34 -13.69 -5.59
N ASP A 54 8.91 -13.61 -4.39
CA ASP A 54 8.35 -14.18 -3.16
C ASP A 54 7.42 -13.18 -2.44
N LEU A 55 6.11 -13.42 -2.50
CA LEU A 55 5.10 -12.57 -1.85
C LEU A 55 5.21 -12.59 -0.33
N GLU A 56 5.60 -13.71 0.28
CA GLU A 56 5.76 -13.80 1.73
C GLU A 56 6.99 -13.02 2.20
N GLY A 57 8.08 -13.10 1.43
CA GLY A 57 9.25 -12.24 1.58
C GLY A 57 8.90 -10.76 1.54
N MET A 58 8.18 -10.33 0.50
CA MET A 58 7.70 -8.94 0.41
C MET A 58 6.83 -8.53 1.60
N ALA A 59 5.96 -9.40 2.10
CA ALA A 59 5.12 -9.12 3.25
C ALA A 59 5.94 -8.94 4.55
N ARG A 60 6.97 -9.78 4.74
CA ARG A 60 7.91 -9.65 5.87
C ARG A 60 8.69 -8.35 5.79
N ASP A 61 9.23 -8.01 4.62
CA ASP A 61 10.00 -6.79 4.41
C ASP A 61 9.14 -5.54 4.60
N ALA A 62 7.91 -5.55 4.09
CA ALA A 62 6.96 -4.47 4.33
C ALA A 62 6.68 -4.32 5.82
N LYS A 63 6.34 -5.41 6.54
CA LYS A 63 6.11 -5.37 7.98
C LYS A 63 7.32 -4.83 8.76
N ALA A 64 8.54 -5.20 8.37
CA ALA A 64 9.76 -4.71 9.00
C ALA A 64 9.94 -3.18 8.81
N GLN A 65 9.62 -2.64 7.64
CA GLN A 65 9.81 -1.21 7.35
C GLN A 65 8.73 -0.28 7.89
N ARG A 66 7.49 -0.77 8.05
CA ARG A 66 6.34 0.09 8.41
C ARG A 66 5.53 -0.37 9.63
N GLY A 67 5.99 -1.40 10.34
CA GLY A 67 5.41 -1.82 11.61
C GLY A 67 3.94 -2.24 11.48
N ALA A 68 3.06 -1.52 12.19
CA ALA A 68 1.62 -1.81 12.22
C ALA A 68 0.81 -1.12 11.10
N LEU A 69 1.44 -0.28 10.27
CA LEU A 69 0.74 0.37 9.16
C LEU A 69 0.25 -0.68 8.15
N PRO A 70 -0.98 -0.55 7.62
CA PRO A 70 -1.61 -1.59 6.82
C PRO A 70 -0.94 -1.78 5.46
N VAL A 71 -0.94 -3.03 5.00
CA VAL A 71 -0.47 -3.44 3.69
C VAL A 71 -1.55 -4.29 3.03
N VAL A 72 -1.88 -3.99 1.77
CA VAL A 72 -2.80 -4.78 0.96
C VAL A 72 -2.02 -5.40 -0.20
N PHE A 73 -1.98 -6.73 -0.23
CA PHE A 73 -1.55 -7.49 -1.41
C PHE A 73 -2.78 -7.78 -2.26
N THR A 74 -2.75 -7.42 -3.54
CA THR A 74 -3.91 -7.60 -4.42
C THR A 74 -3.56 -7.78 -5.89
N ASN A 75 -4.47 -8.40 -6.63
CA ASN A 75 -4.56 -8.30 -8.08
C ASN A 75 -5.84 -7.51 -8.43
N VAL A 76 -5.73 -6.24 -8.80
CA VAL A 76 -6.91 -5.43 -9.16
C VAL A 76 -7.65 -5.92 -10.41
N LYS A 77 -7.06 -6.80 -11.22
CA LYS A 77 -7.75 -7.41 -12.36
C LYS A 77 -8.63 -8.59 -11.97
N SER A 78 -8.44 -9.18 -10.78
CA SER A 78 -9.33 -10.24 -10.32
C SER A 78 -10.67 -9.67 -9.90
N GLU A 79 -11.73 -10.46 -10.03
CA GLU A 79 -13.02 -10.12 -9.44
C GLU A 79 -12.83 -9.83 -7.94
N GLY A 80 -13.38 -8.71 -7.48
CA GLY A 80 -13.24 -8.27 -6.08
C GLY A 80 -11.85 -7.81 -5.64
N GLY A 81 -10.83 -7.79 -6.51
CA GLY A 81 -9.44 -7.45 -6.12
C GLY A 81 -9.28 -6.04 -5.51
N VAL A 82 -10.12 -5.08 -5.92
CA VAL A 82 -10.09 -3.72 -5.38
C VAL A 82 -10.81 -3.57 -4.03
N THR A 83 -11.59 -4.57 -3.60
CA THR A 83 -12.47 -4.49 -2.42
C THR A 83 -11.75 -4.09 -1.13
N PRO A 84 -10.56 -4.64 -0.79
CA PRO A 84 -9.85 -4.23 0.43
C PRO A 84 -9.46 -2.75 0.43
N VAL A 85 -9.10 -2.21 -0.75
CA VAL A 85 -8.74 -0.80 -0.93
C VAL A 85 -9.98 0.08 -0.76
N VAL A 86 -11.11 -0.31 -1.36
CA VAL A 86 -12.39 0.40 -1.22
C VAL A 86 -12.82 0.44 0.26
N ALA A 87 -12.72 -0.68 0.97
CA ALA A 87 -13.06 -0.74 2.39
C ALA A 87 -12.20 0.22 3.22
N TRP A 88 -10.89 0.25 2.97
CA TRP A 88 -9.98 1.17 3.66
C TRP A 88 -10.31 2.64 3.38
N VAL A 89 -10.57 3.01 2.11
CA VAL A 89 -10.94 4.38 1.74
C VAL A 89 -12.26 4.79 2.40
N ARG A 90 -13.28 3.91 2.39
CA ARG A 90 -14.56 4.18 3.05
C ARG A 90 -14.41 4.39 4.55
N ALA A 91 -13.56 3.61 5.22
CA ALA A 91 -13.26 3.80 6.64
C ALA A 91 -12.62 5.17 6.90
N ARG A 92 -11.63 5.58 6.10
CA ARG A 92 -11.01 6.92 6.23
C ARG A 92 -12.01 8.05 5.98
N LEU A 93 -12.91 7.87 5.01
CA LEU A 93 -13.95 8.86 4.73
C LEU A 93 -14.95 9.00 5.89
N ALA A 94 -15.29 7.88 6.54
CA ALA A 94 -16.14 7.89 7.73
C ALA A 94 -15.46 8.59 8.92
N ASP A 95 -14.18 8.27 9.18
CA ASP A 95 -13.40 8.93 10.24
C ASP A 95 -13.30 10.45 10.01
N TRP A 96 -13.05 10.85 8.77
CA TRP A 96 -12.98 12.26 8.37
C TRP A 96 -14.31 12.97 8.59
N ALA A 97 -15.42 12.36 8.18
CA ALA A 97 -16.76 12.93 8.37
C ALA A 97 -17.09 13.16 9.86
N VAL A 98 -16.66 12.25 10.74
CA VAL A 98 -16.81 12.44 12.19
C VAL A 98 -15.95 13.60 12.71
N SER A 99 -14.70 13.73 12.24
CA SER A 99 -13.80 14.79 12.68
C SER A 99 -14.24 16.22 12.30
N VAL A 100 -14.96 16.37 11.19
CA VAL A 100 -15.46 17.67 10.72
C VAL A 100 -16.78 18.07 11.40
N ALA A 101 -17.52 17.09 11.92
CA ALA A 101 -18.79 17.30 12.61
C ALA A 101 -18.64 17.62 14.11
N ALA A 102 -17.47 17.38 14.68
CA ALA A 102 -17.13 17.68 16.08
C ALA A 102 -16.55 19.09 16.24
#